data_AF-A0A7X6SQI9-F1
#
_entry.id   AF-A0A7X6SQI9-F1
#
_cell.length_a   1.000
_cell.length_b   1.000
_cell.length_c   1.000
_cell.angle_alpha   90.00
_cell.angle_beta   90.00
_cell.angle_gamma   90.00
#
_symmetry.space_group_name_H-M   'P 1'
#
loop_
_entity.id
_entity.type
_entity.pdbx_description
1 polymer ?
#
loop_
_entity_poly.entity_id
_entity_poly.type
_entity_poly.pdbx_seq_one_letter_code
_entity_poly.pdbx_strand_id
1 'polypeptide(L)' 'YALPGLRLAVIGLIGAAAVLLMNSENFIDYKSILIFIAAFLLSLKTKMHPIVLILIAGVAGWLLY' A
#
# COMPACT_ATOMS: atom_id res chain seq x y z
N TYR A 1 20.94 -4.19 22.88
CA TYR A 1 20.32 -3.20 22.00
C TYR A 1 20.00 -3.86 20.68
N ALA A 2 18.73 -3.87 20.27
CA ALA A 2 18.32 -4.39 18.95
C ALA A 2 19.06 -3.64 17.84
N LEU A 3 19.45 -4.33 16.77
CA LEU A 3 20.19 -3.78 15.62
C LEU A 3 19.48 -2.53 15.06
N PRO A 4 19.99 -1.30 15.29
CA PRO A 4 19.31 -0.08 14.85
C PRO A 4 19.20 0.01 13.32
N GLY A 5 20.13 -0.61 12.60
CA GLY A 5 20.11 -0.70 11.13
C GLY A 5 19.00 -1.58 10.55
N LEU A 6 18.49 -2.55 11.33
CA LEU A 6 17.44 -3.46 10.85
C LEU A 6 16.14 -2.71 10.57
N ARG A 7 15.77 -1.75 11.43
CA ARG A 7 14.57 -0.93 11.24
C ARG A 7 14.64 -0.10 9.95
N LEU A 8 15.79 0.48 9.66
CA LEU A 8 15.99 1.27 8.44
C LEU A 8 15.93 0.38 7.19
N ALA A 9 16.59 -0.78 7.23
CA ALA A 9 16.57 -1.74 6.13
C ALA A 9 15.14 -2.24 5.83
N VAL A 10 14.36 -2.58 6.86
CA VAL A 10 12.96 -3.01 6.69
C VAL A 10 12.11 -1.92 6.04
N ILE A 11 12.23 -0.67 6.49
CA ILE A 11 11.48 0.45 5.88
C ILE A 11 11.90 0.66 4.42
N GLY A 12 13.19 0.58 4.13
CA GLY A 12 13.72 0.69 2.76
C GLY A 12 13.19 -0.42 1.84
N LEU A 13 13.15 -1.66 2.32
CA LEU A 13 12.62 -2.80 1.56
C LEU A 13 11.11 -2.69 1.33
N ILE A 14 10.34 -2.23 2.31
CA ILE A 14 8.89 -1.98 2.15
C ILE A 14 8.65 -0.91 1.08
N GLY A 15 9.43 0.19 1.12
CA GLY A 15 9.36 1.25 0.12
C GLY A 15 9.74 0.75 -1.29
N ALA A 16 10.80 -0.05 -1.40
CA ALA A 16 11.23 -0.63 -2.67
C ALA A 16 10.16 -1.55 -3.27
N ALA A 17 9.52 -2.39 -2.46
CA ALA A 17 8.41 -3.24 -2.90
C ALA A 17 7.22 -2.41 -3.40
N ALA A 18 6.87 -1.33 -2.70
CA ALA A 18 5.79 -0.44 -3.13
C ALA A 18 6.05 0.17 -4.51
N VAL A 19 7.28 0.64 -4.77
CA VAL A 19 7.67 1.19 -6.08
C VAL A 19 7.70 0.11 -7.15
N LEU A 20 8.20 -1.09 -6.85
CA LEU A 20 8.23 -2.22 -7.78
C LEU A 20 6.82 -2.59 -8.28
N LEU A 21 5.82 -2.49 -7.41
CA LEU A 21 4.42 -2.75 -7.73
C LEU A 21 3.77 -1.61 -8.54
N MET A 22 4.34 -0.41 -8.60
CA MET A 22 3.83 0.72 -9.39
C MET A 22 4.31 0.62 -10.85
N ASN A 23 3.76 -0.35 -11.58
CA ASN A 23 4.01 -0.53 -13.01
C ASN A 23 2.69 -0.53 -13.79
N SER A 24 2.79 -0.53 -15.12
CA SER A 24 1.62 -0.50 -16.01
C SER A 24 0.71 -1.71 -15.91
N GLU A 25 1.20 -2.85 -15.40
CA GLU A 25 0.41 -4.08 -15.23
C GLU A 25 -0.47 -4.01 -13.98
N ASN A 26 0.03 -3.39 -12.90
CA ASN A 26 -0.67 -3.29 -11.63
C ASN A 26 -1.48 -1.98 -11.50
N PHE A 27 -0.99 -0.91 -12.12
CA PHE A 27 -1.60 0.43 -12.13
C PHE A 27 -1.95 0.81 -13.57
N ILE A 28 -2.92 0.08 -14.13
CA ILE A 28 -3.34 0.24 -15.52
C ILE A 28 -4.15 1.53 -15.72
N ASP A 29 -5.05 1.85 -14.79
CA ASP A 29 -5.98 2.97 -14.92
C ASP A 29 -5.96 3.96 -13.75
N TYR A 30 -6.58 5.11 -13.98
CA TYR A 30 -6.82 6.14 -12.95
C TYR A 30 -7.56 5.59 -11.72
N LYS A 31 -8.37 4.53 -11.88
CA LYS A 31 -9.09 3.86 -10.79
C LYS A 31 -8.13 3.19 -9.80
N SER A 32 -7.09 2.51 -10.29
CA SER A 32 -6.06 1.89 -9.43
C SER A 32 -5.31 2.95 -8.61
N ILE A 33 -4.96 4.07 -9.25
CA ILE A 33 -4.31 5.20 -8.57
C ILE A 33 -5.21 5.78 -7.49
N LEU A 34 -6.51 5.91 -7.76
CA LEU A 34 -7.48 6.40 -6.79
C LEU A 34 -7.61 5.47 -5.58
N ILE A 35 -7.73 4.16 -5.80
CA ILE A 35 -7.77 3.15 -4.72
C ILE A 35 -6.50 3.22 -3.87
N PHE A 36 -5.34 3.32 -4.51
CA PHE A 36 -4.05 3.39 -3.81
C PHE A 36 -3.93 4.65 -2.95
N ILE A 37 -4.21 5.84 -3.51
CA ILE A 37 -4.16 7.09 -2.74
C ILE A 37 -5.16 7.07 -1.60
N ALA A 38 -6.39 6.57 -1.84
CA ALA A 38 -7.40 6.44 -0.80
C ALA A 38 -6.92 5.53 0.33
N ALA A 39 -6.41 4.34 0.01
CA ALA A 39 -5.90 3.39 0.99
C ALA A 39 -4.68 3.95 1.75
N PHE A 40 -3.77 4.63 1.05
CA PHE A 40 -2.60 5.27 1.64
C PHE A 40 -3.00 6.38 2.61
N LEU A 41 -3.89 7.29 2.22
CA LEU A 41 -4.39 8.35 3.11
C LEU A 41 -5.14 7.77 4.32
N LEU A 42 -5.93 6.71 4.11
CA LEU A 42 -6.62 6.04 5.21
C LEU A 42 -5.64 5.43 6.21
N SER A 43 -4.53 4.85 5.72
CA SER A 43 -3.45 4.29 6.56
C SER A 43 -2.75 5.34 7.43
N LEU A 44 -2.67 6.59 6.96
CA LEU A 44 -2.04 7.69 7.69
C LEU A 44 -3.02 8.35 8.68
N LYS A 45 -4.28 8.51 8.29
CA LYS A 45 -5.28 9.25 9.07
C LYS A 45 -5.97 8.40 10.13
N THR A 46 -6.08 7.09 9.91
CA THR A 46 -6.87 6.20 10.78
C THR A 46 -5.97 5.20 11.51
N LYS A 47 -6.39 4.76 12.70
CA LYS A 47 -5.76 3.63 13.42
C LYS A 47 -6.28 2.28 12.92
N MET A 48 -6.72 2.20 11.67
CA MET A 48 -7.32 0.99 11.11
C MET A 48 -6.27 -0.11 11.02
N HIS A 49 -6.67 -1.34 11.36
CA HIS A 49 -5.78 -2.48 11.25
C HIS A 49 -5.38 -2.68 9.77
N PRO A 50 -4.09 -2.90 9.45
CA PRO A 50 -3.63 -3.05 8.07
C PRO A 50 -4.38 -4.14 7.28
N ILE A 51 -4.80 -5.21 7.96
CA ILE A 51 -5.58 -6.31 7.35
C ILE A 51 -6.92 -5.79 6.80
N VAL A 52 -7.64 -4.97 7.57
CA VAL A 52 -8.94 -4.42 7.16
C VAL A 52 -8.76 -3.46 5.99
N LEU A 53 -7.70 -2.66 6.01
CA LEU A 53 -7.35 -1.75 4.92
C LEU A 53 -7.11 -2.50 3.60
N ILE A 54 -6.36 -3.60 3.65
CA ILE A 54 -6.10 -4.46 2.49
C ILE A 54 -7.41 -5.08 1.96
N LEU A 55 -8.28 -5.55 2.86
CA LEU A 55 -9.59 -6.11 2.45
C LEU A 55 -10.47 -5.07 1.76
N ILE A 56 -10.55 -3.85 2.30
CA ILE A 56 -11.32 -2.75 1.68
C ILE A 56 -10.75 -2.39 0.31
N ALA A 57 -9.42 -2.28 0.18
CA ALA A 57 -8.76 -2.01 -1.09
C ALA A 57 -8.99 -3.13 -2.11
N GLY A 58 -8.94 -4.39 -1.68
CA GLY A 58 -9.22 -5.55 -2.52
C GLY A 58 -10.67 -5.60 -3.00
N VAL A 59 -11.64 -5.36 -2.11
CA VAL A 59 -13.06 -5.27 -2.47
C VAL A 59 -13.32 -4.09 -3.41
N ALA A 60 -12.71 -2.93 -3.16
CA ALA A 60 -12.82 -1.77 -4.04
C ALA A 60 -12.25 -2.06 -5.44
N GLY A 61 -11.11 -2.76 -5.53
CA GLY A 61 -10.54 -3.23 -6.78
C GLY A 61 -11.51 -4.16 -7.52
N TRP A 62 -12.05 -5.17 -6.84
CA TRP A 62 -12.99 -6.13 -7.41
C TRP A 62 -14.31 -5.51 -7.89
N LEU A 63 -14.77 -4.40 -7.29
CA LEU A 63 -15.98 -3.71 -7.73
C LEU A 63 -15.74 -2.76 -8.92
N LEU A 64 -14.52 -2.27 -9.10
CA LEU A 64 -14.18 -1.25 -10.09
C LEU A 64 -13.62 -1.83 -11.40
N TYR A 65 -13.20 -3.10 -11.36
CA TYR A 65 -12.65 -3.90 -12.46
C TYR A 65 -13.47 -5.18 -12.66
#